data_AF-A0A9R0ENH2-F1
#
_entry.id   AF-A0A9R0ENH2-F1
#
_cell.length_a   1.000
_cell.length_b   1.000
_cell.length_c   1.000
_cell.angle_alpha   90.00
_cell.angle_beta   90.00
_cell.angle_gamma   90.00
#
_symmetry.space_group_name_H-M   'P 1'
#
loop_
_entity.id
_entity.type
_entity.pdbx_description
1 polymer ?
#
loop_
_entity_poly.entity_id
_entity_poly.type
_entity_poly.pdbx_seq_one_letter_code
_entity_poly.pdbx_strand_id
1 'polypeptide(L)'
;MLIGLVRDSVMQCFCHSCRAPVLPAAHRRSAPVKKPVGKPRTKQPKKVKFITTEIRCQEMSKGGLAYEVILAEPVGVPVPRRADSPEKTPSVEEIQEKLKAAEERRRSLEASKMAAIAQKMQKIEEASRIRSEQTNNFIVNTKEALDAKMETHEEKREAYINELRARLKDHLEGVEKTRLTLEQQTMEVYKAIEEKMNTAADKRDENIKKMLERLREHEEQVRKVRAGNHERFQQLESAIQEKLQQAADRRLMLEAEQKEKLRNHERRAELVRQNKSARVESAGAATSG
;
A
#
# COMPACT_ATOMS: atom_id res chain seq x y z
N MET A 1 -26.59 6.00 -64.43
CA MET A 1 -26.31 4.71 -65.09
C MET A 1 -26.98 3.62 -64.27
N LEU A 2 -27.91 2.88 -64.91
CA LEU A 2 -28.25 1.46 -64.73
C LEU A 2 -28.33 0.89 -63.30
N ILE A 3 -29.53 0.57 -62.77
CA ILE A 3 -30.43 -0.56 -63.10
C ILE A 3 -29.79 -1.93 -62.84
N GLY A 4 -30.37 -2.72 -61.92
CA GLY A 4 -30.39 -4.17 -62.06
C GLY A 4 -30.53 -5.00 -60.77
N LEU A 5 -31.69 -5.66 -60.64
CA LEU A 5 -31.93 -6.94 -59.94
C LEU A 5 -32.32 -6.92 -58.45
N VAL A 6 -33.52 -6.40 -58.16
CA VAL A 6 -34.39 -6.98 -57.12
C VAL A 6 -35.75 -7.30 -57.75
N ARG A 7 -35.86 -8.47 -58.38
CA ARG A 7 -37.12 -9.13 -58.72
C ARG A 7 -36.90 -10.61 -58.45
N ASP A 8 -37.41 -11.06 -57.30
CA ASP A 8 -38.15 -12.31 -57.10
C ASP A 8 -38.44 -12.48 -55.60
N SER A 9 -39.26 -11.57 -55.08
CA SER A 9 -39.98 -11.76 -53.82
C SER A 9 -41.42 -12.13 -54.19
N VAL A 10 -41.70 -13.44 -54.25
CA VAL A 10 -43.09 -13.93 -54.38
C VAL A 10 -43.67 -13.96 -52.97
N MET A 11 -44.06 -12.79 -52.48
CA MET A 11 -44.96 -12.65 -51.33
C MET A 11 -46.28 -13.36 -51.65
N GLN A 12 -46.60 -14.42 -50.90
CA GLN A 12 -47.91 -15.04 -50.89
C GLN A 12 -48.95 -14.02 -50.40
N CYS A 13 -49.94 -13.70 -51.23
CA CYS A 13 -51.10 -12.89 -50.83
C CYS A 13 -51.90 -13.66 -49.77
N PHE A 14 -52.11 -13.04 -48.61
CA PHE A 14 -53.03 -13.50 -47.56
C PHE A 14 -54.47 -13.03 -47.84
N CYS A 15 -54.95 -13.21 -49.07
CA CYS A 15 -56.27 -12.76 -49.50
C CYS A 15 -57.10 -13.93 -50.08
N HIS A 16 -58.27 -14.19 -49.50
CA HIS A 16 -59.20 -15.26 -49.88
C HIS A 16 -59.94 -15.05 -51.23
N SER A 17 -59.35 -14.30 -52.16
CA SER A 17 -59.91 -14.05 -53.50
C SER A 17 -58.96 -14.36 -54.66
N CYS A 18 -57.77 -14.94 -54.40
CA CYS A 18 -56.85 -15.38 -55.45
C CYS A 18 -57.14 -16.82 -55.89
N ARG A 19 -57.98 -16.93 -56.91
CA ARG A 19 -58.43 -18.17 -57.56
C ARG A 19 -57.28 -18.77 -58.41
N ALA A 20 -56.62 -19.80 -57.89
CA ALA A 20 -55.63 -20.57 -58.67
C ALA A 20 -56.34 -21.44 -59.74
N PRO A 21 -55.80 -21.55 -60.97
CA PRO A 21 -56.42 -22.34 -62.04
C PRO A 21 -56.37 -23.84 -61.74
N VAL A 22 -57.55 -24.46 -61.81
CA VAL A 22 -57.77 -25.91 -61.70
C VAL A 22 -57.16 -26.61 -62.92
N LEU A 23 -56.25 -27.56 -62.70
CA LEU A 23 -55.72 -28.43 -63.77
C LEU A 23 -56.84 -29.33 -64.32
N PRO A 24 -56.93 -29.53 -65.64
CA PRO A 24 -58.06 -30.24 -66.23
C PRO A 24 -58.01 -31.75 -65.97
N ALA A 25 -59.18 -32.30 -65.65
CA ALA A 25 -59.43 -33.72 -65.48
C ALA A 25 -59.20 -34.50 -66.78
N ALA A 26 -58.36 -35.53 -66.73
CA ALA A 26 -58.15 -36.48 -67.82
C ALA A 26 -59.41 -37.30 -68.08
N HIS A 27 -60.07 -37.03 -69.21
CA HIS A 27 -61.17 -37.83 -69.74
C HIS A 27 -60.67 -39.20 -70.21
N ARG A 28 -60.94 -40.26 -69.44
CA ARG A 28 -60.95 -41.64 -69.97
C ARG A 28 -62.23 -41.84 -70.77
N ARG A 29 -62.15 -41.74 -72.10
CA ARG A 29 -63.22 -42.18 -73.00
C ARG A 29 -63.19 -43.70 -73.12
N SER A 30 -64.24 -44.37 -72.62
CA SER A 30 -64.57 -45.75 -72.95
C SER A 30 -65.09 -45.81 -74.39
N ALA A 31 -64.51 -46.69 -75.21
CA ALA A 31 -64.98 -46.92 -76.58
C ALA A 31 -66.17 -47.92 -76.57
N PRO A 32 -67.31 -47.60 -77.20
CA PRO A 32 -68.44 -48.51 -77.29
C PRO A 32 -68.30 -49.46 -78.49
N VAL A 33 -68.56 -50.74 -78.23
CA VAL A 33 -68.65 -51.83 -79.22
C VAL A 33 -69.84 -51.58 -80.16
N LYS A 34 -69.62 -51.68 -81.47
CA LYS A 34 -70.69 -51.85 -82.46
C LYS A 34 -70.44 -53.06 -83.35
N LYS A 35 -71.44 -53.94 -83.39
CA LYS A 35 -71.59 -55.09 -84.29
C LYS A 35 -71.89 -54.60 -85.71
N PRO A 36 -71.30 -55.19 -86.77
CA PRO A 36 -71.85 -55.08 -88.11
C PRO A 36 -72.77 -56.28 -88.42
N VAL A 37 -74.02 -55.97 -88.77
CA VAL A 37 -75.02 -56.87 -89.37
C VAL A 37 -75.07 -56.55 -90.86
N GLY A 38 -74.95 -57.57 -91.72
CA GLY A 38 -75.30 -57.47 -93.15
C GLY A 38 -74.30 -58.14 -94.09
N LYS A 39 -74.71 -59.26 -94.71
CA LYS A 39 -73.96 -60.06 -95.71
C LYS A 39 -73.83 -59.29 -97.04
N PRO A 40 -72.76 -59.53 -97.81
CA PRO A 40 -73.02 -60.14 -99.12
C PRO A 40 -71.95 -61.14 -99.62
N ARG A 41 -72.50 -62.25 -100.11
CA ARG A 41 -72.21 -62.96 -101.37
C ARG A 41 -70.80 -63.48 -101.66
N THR A 42 -70.79 -64.80 -101.76
CA THR A 42 -69.71 -65.73 -102.10
C THR A 42 -69.18 -65.58 -103.54
N LYS A 43 -67.85 -65.70 -103.69
CA LYS A 43 -67.18 -66.21 -104.89
C LYS A 43 -66.23 -67.33 -104.45
N GLN A 44 -66.43 -68.52 -105.01
CA GLN A 44 -65.71 -69.76 -104.64
C GLN A 44 -64.22 -69.72 -105.04
N PRO A 45 -63.30 -70.21 -104.21
CA PRO A 45 -61.91 -70.44 -104.60
C PRO A 45 -61.77 -71.72 -105.44
N LYS A 46 -60.99 -71.64 -106.52
CA LYS A 46 -60.55 -72.80 -107.31
C LYS A 46 -59.24 -73.34 -106.73
N LYS A 47 -59.17 -74.68 -106.60
CA LYS A 47 -58.02 -75.52 -106.22
C LYS A 47 -57.84 -75.78 -104.71
N VAL A 48 -58.42 -76.90 -104.28
CA VAL A 48 -58.21 -77.54 -102.97
C VAL A 48 -56.85 -78.26 -103.00
N LYS A 49 -55.92 -77.85 -102.13
CA LYS A 49 -54.75 -78.67 -101.77
C LYS A 49 -55.18 -79.52 -100.58
N PHE A 50 -55.11 -80.85 -100.71
CA PHE A 50 -55.38 -81.76 -99.61
C PHE A 50 -54.22 -81.68 -98.60
N ILE A 51 -54.48 -81.12 -97.43
CA ILE A 51 -53.59 -81.15 -96.26
C ILE A 51 -54.14 -82.24 -95.34
N THR A 52 -53.31 -83.19 -94.93
CA THR A 52 -53.67 -84.26 -94.00
C THR A 52 -53.70 -83.73 -92.57
N THR A 53 -54.89 -83.38 -92.06
CA THR A 53 -55.09 -82.98 -90.66
C THR A 53 -55.02 -84.20 -89.75
N GLU A 54 -54.13 -84.19 -88.76
CA GLU A 54 -54.02 -85.22 -87.72
C GLU A 54 -54.59 -84.68 -86.40
N ILE A 55 -55.46 -85.45 -85.74
CA ILE A 55 -56.03 -85.11 -84.44
C ILE A 55 -55.38 -86.02 -83.38
N ARG A 56 -54.75 -85.42 -82.37
CA ARG A 56 -54.11 -86.14 -81.25
C ARG A 56 -54.69 -85.72 -79.90
N CYS A 57 -54.46 -86.55 -78.90
CA CYS A 57 -54.76 -86.28 -77.48
C CYS A 57 -56.22 -85.86 -77.24
N GLN A 58 -57.17 -86.74 -77.56
CA GLN A 58 -58.59 -86.50 -77.32
C GLN A 58 -58.97 -86.86 -75.89
N GLU A 59 -59.16 -85.85 -75.04
CA GLU A 59 -59.69 -85.99 -73.70
C GLU A 59 -61.19 -85.68 -73.68
N MET A 60 -62.00 -86.67 -73.32
CA MET A 60 -63.44 -86.51 -73.12
C MET A 60 -63.77 -86.41 -71.64
N SER A 61 -64.36 -85.28 -71.26
CA SER A 61 -65.02 -85.13 -69.97
C SER A 61 -66.53 -84.95 -70.17
N LYS A 62 -67.33 -85.13 -69.11
CA LYS A 62 -68.79 -84.92 -69.15
C LYS A 62 -69.18 -83.49 -69.60
N GLY A 63 -68.26 -82.53 -69.53
CA GLY A 63 -68.46 -81.13 -69.92
C GLY A 63 -67.96 -80.76 -71.33
N GLY A 64 -67.36 -81.70 -72.08
CA GLY A 64 -66.87 -81.43 -73.42
C GLY A 64 -65.65 -82.27 -73.82
N LEU A 65 -65.28 -82.14 -75.09
CA LEU A 65 -64.21 -82.88 -75.73
C LEU A 65 -63.08 -81.90 -76.10
N ALA A 66 -61.90 -82.09 -75.51
CA ALA A 66 -60.68 -81.38 -75.87
C ALA A 66 -59.83 -82.26 -76.76
N TYR A 67 -59.35 -81.73 -77.88
CA TYR A 67 -58.48 -82.43 -78.80
C TYR A 67 -57.50 -81.45 -79.41
N GLU A 68 -56.29 -81.92 -79.69
CA GLU A 68 -55.27 -81.13 -80.36
C GLU A 68 -55.39 -81.37 -81.87
N VAL A 69 -55.61 -80.28 -82.61
CA VAL A 69 -55.70 -80.31 -84.08
C VAL A 69 -54.37 -79.85 -84.66
N ILE A 70 -53.63 -80.80 -85.24
CA ILE A 70 -52.36 -80.53 -85.90
C ILE A 70 -52.62 -80.51 -87.40
N LEU A 71 -52.62 -79.29 -87.97
CA LEU A 71 -52.79 -79.08 -89.42
C LEU A 71 -51.51 -79.37 -90.21
N ALA A 72 -50.34 -79.33 -89.55
CA ALA A 72 -49.04 -79.74 -90.07
C ALA A 72 -48.06 -79.93 -88.89
N GLU A 73 -47.17 -80.92 -88.95
CA GLU A 73 -46.09 -81.04 -87.97
C GLU A 73 -45.13 -79.83 -88.10
N PRO A 74 -44.61 -79.28 -86.99
CA PRO A 74 -43.69 -78.15 -87.05
C PRO A 74 -42.35 -78.58 -87.67
N VAL A 75 -42.17 -78.31 -88.97
CA VAL A 75 -40.91 -78.59 -89.67
C VAL A 75 -39.89 -77.50 -89.31
N GLY A 76 -38.93 -77.85 -88.46
CA GLY A 76 -37.65 -77.13 -88.34
C GLY A 76 -37.63 -75.84 -87.51
N VAL A 77 -38.59 -75.59 -86.61
CA VAL A 77 -38.53 -74.43 -85.71
C VAL A 77 -37.89 -74.83 -84.38
N PRO A 78 -36.72 -74.27 -83.99
CA PRO A 78 -36.15 -74.49 -82.66
C PRO A 78 -37.10 -73.93 -81.60
N VAL A 79 -37.27 -74.67 -80.50
CA VAL A 79 -38.04 -74.22 -79.33
C VAL A 79 -37.56 -72.82 -78.94
N PRO A 80 -38.45 -71.81 -78.80
CA PRO A 80 -38.05 -70.49 -78.34
C PRO A 80 -37.37 -70.61 -76.98
N ARG A 81 -36.07 -70.30 -76.91
CA ARG A 81 -35.36 -70.19 -75.62
C ARG A 81 -35.99 -69.02 -74.88
N ARG A 82 -36.67 -69.31 -73.77
CA ARG A 82 -37.05 -68.27 -72.81
C ARG A 82 -35.77 -67.61 -72.33
N ALA A 83 -35.78 -66.28 -72.19
CA ALA A 83 -34.68 -65.58 -71.55
C ALA A 83 -34.45 -66.18 -70.15
N ASP A 84 -33.18 -66.37 -69.78
CA ASP A 84 -32.81 -66.89 -68.46
C ASP A 84 -33.47 -66.04 -67.38
N SER A 85 -34.41 -66.66 -66.68
CA SER A 85 -35.01 -66.06 -65.49
C SER A 85 -33.94 -66.07 -64.39
N PRO A 86 -33.86 -65.06 -63.50
CA PRO A 86 -32.80 -65.00 -62.50
C PRO A 86 -32.74 -66.33 -61.71
N GLU A 87 -31.62 -67.06 -61.82
CA GLU A 87 -31.50 -68.45 -61.34
C GLU A 87 -31.48 -68.60 -59.81
N LYS A 88 -31.45 -67.50 -59.05
CA LYS A 88 -31.35 -67.52 -57.59
C LYS A 88 -32.53 -66.84 -56.93
N THR A 89 -33.37 -67.63 -56.25
CA THR A 89 -34.25 -67.11 -55.20
C THR A 89 -33.37 -66.65 -54.04
N PRO A 90 -33.41 -65.37 -53.65
CA PRO A 90 -32.54 -64.87 -52.59
C PRO A 90 -32.80 -65.60 -51.27
N SER A 91 -31.74 -65.89 -50.52
CA SER A 91 -31.87 -66.55 -49.21
C SER A 91 -32.53 -65.60 -48.20
N VAL A 92 -33.14 -66.15 -47.15
CA VAL A 92 -33.78 -65.34 -46.09
C VAL A 92 -32.77 -64.38 -45.45
N GLU A 93 -31.51 -64.81 -45.29
CA GLU A 93 -30.42 -63.99 -44.75
C GLU A 93 -30.06 -62.82 -45.69
N GLU A 94 -29.94 -63.06 -46.99
CA GLU A 94 -29.66 -62.01 -47.98
C GLU A 94 -30.79 -60.95 -48.05
N ILE A 95 -32.05 -61.37 -47.85
CA ILE A 95 -33.19 -60.45 -47.78
C ILE A 95 -33.11 -59.60 -46.51
N GLN A 96 -32.84 -60.21 -45.35
CA GLN A 96 -32.70 -59.50 -44.09
C GLN A 96 -31.53 -58.51 -44.11
N GLU A 97 -30.39 -58.90 -44.69
CA GLU A 97 -29.22 -58.02 -44.82
C GLU A 97 -29.54 -56.80 -45.69
N LYS A 98 -30.25 -56.98 -46.81
CA LYS A 98 -30.70 -55.85 -47.66
C LYS A 98 -31.66 -54.91 -46.93
N LEU A 99 -32.57 -55.44 -46.10
CA LEU A 99 -33.46 -54.63 -45.27
C LEU A 99 -32.70 -53.86 -44.19
N LYS A 100 -31.77 -54.52 -43.51
CA LYS A 100 -30.90 -53.91 -42.48
C LYS A 100 -30.02 -52.82 -43.09
N ALA A 101 -29.42 -53.06 -44.26
CA ALA A 101 -28.64 -52.04 -44.97
C ALA A 101 -29.51 -50.84 -45.42
N ALA A 102 -30.78 -51.05 -45.75
CA ALA A 102 -31.71 -49.96 -46.03
C ALA A 102 -32.08 -49.16 -44.78
N GLU A 103 -32.27 -49.84 -43.65
CA GLU A 103 -32.50 -49.21 -42.34
C GLU A 103 -31.27 -48.40 -41.87
N GLU A 104 -30.07 -48.96 -42.01
CA GLU A 104 -28.83 -48.27 -41.65
C GLU A 104 -28.58 -47.03 -42.53
N ARG A 105 -28.86 -47.10 -43.83
CA ARG A 105 -28.86 -45.90 -44.70
C ARG A 105 -29.86 -44.85 -44.23
N ARG A 106 -31.08 -45.25 -43.84
CA ARG A 106 -32.09 -44.34 -43.29
C ARG A 106 -31.59 -43.66 -42.02
N ARG A 107 -31.06 -44.45 -41.08
CA ARG A 107 -30.52 -43.99 -39.80
C ARG A 107 -29.31 -43.08 -39.97
N SER A 108 -28.43 -43.38 -40.93
CA SER A 108 -27.28 -42.53 -41.29
C SER A 108 -27.73 -41.17 -41.85
N LEU A 109 -28.73 -41.16 -42.74
CA LEU A 109 -29.30 -39.92 -43.26
C LEU A 109 -29.98 -39.09 -42.18
N GLU A 110 -30.71 -39.73 -41.27
CA GLU A 110 -31.32 -39.07 -40.11
C GLU A 110 -30.26 -38.51 -39.17
N ALA A 111 -29.21 -39.28 -38.84
CA ALA A 111 -28.10 -38.81 -38.02
C ALA A 111 -27.37 -37.61 -38.66
N SER A 112 -27.13 -37.66 -39.98
CA SER A 112 -26.52 -36.55 -40.72
C SER A 112 -27.38 -35.30 -40.69
N LYS A 113 -28.72 -35.44 -40.85
CA LYS A 113 -29.66 -34.32 -40.71
C LYS A 113 -29.65 -33.74 -39.29
N MET A 114 -29.67 -34.60 -38.27
CA MET A 114 -29.61 -34.17 -36.87
C MET A 114 -28.30 -33.45 -36.54
N ALA A 115 -27.16 -33.94 -37.04
CA ALA A 115 -25.87 -33.29 -36.89
C ALA A 115 -25.83 -31.91 -37.58
N ALA A 116 -26.40 -31.79 -38.78
CA ALA A 116 -26.50 -30.52 -39.49
C ALA A 116 -27.40 -29.51 -38.76
N ILE A 117 -28.50 -29.97 -38.13
CA ILE A 117 -29.37 -29.13 -37.30
C ILE A 117 -28.61 -28.69 -36.03
N ALA A 118 -27.95 -29.61 -35.34
CA ALA A 118 -27.15 -29.30 -34.15
C ALA A 118 -26.04 -28.28 -34.45
N GLN A 119 -25.33 -28.42 -35.57
CA GLN A 119 -24.31 -27.46 -35.98
C GLN A 119 -24.90 -26.06 -36.26
N LYS A 120 -26.10 -25.97 -36.84
CA LYS A 120 -26.78 -24.69 -37.04
C LYS A 120 -27.19 -24.06 -35.71
N MET A 121 -27.68 -24.86 -34.76
CA MET A 121 -28.03 -24.39 -33.42
C MET A 121 -26.80 -23.86 -32.67
N GLN A 122 -25.68 -24.59 -32.70
CA GLN A 122 -24.42 -24.14 -32.11
C GLN A 122 -23.94 -22.81 -32.70
N LYS A 123 -24.05 -22.61 -34.02
CA LYS A 123 -23.69 -21.32 -34.65
C LYS A 123 -24.57 -20.17 -34.19
N ILE A 124 -25.87 -20.42 -33.97
CA ILE A 124 -26.80 -19.39 -33.46
C ILE A 124 -26.46 -19.04 -32.01
N GLU A 125 -26.19 -20.05 -31.18
CA GLU A 125 -25.78 -19.87 -29.78
C GLU A 125 -24.47 -19.11 -29.68
N GLU A 126 -23.45 -19.50 -30.44
CA GLU A 126 -22.14 -18.82 -30.50
C GLU A 126 -22.30 -17.36 -30.94
N ALA A 127 -23.10 -17.10 -31.99
CA ALA A 127 -23.38 -15.74 -32.43
C ALA A 127 -24.12 -14.91 -31.35
N SER A 128 -24.98 -15.56 -30.57
CA SER A 128 -25.65 -14.91 -29.43
C SER A 128 -24.67 -14.62 -28.30
N ARG A 129 -23.77 -15.54 -27.99
CA ARG A 129 -22.72 -15.37 -26.98
C ARG A 129 -21.79 -14.21 -27.34
N ILE A 130 -21.29 -14.18 -28.58
CA ILE A 130 -20.42 -13.10 -29.07
C ILE A 130 -21.10 -11.73 -28.97
N ARG A 131 -22.38 -11.62 -29.36
CA ARG A 131 -23.13 -10.35 -29.21
C ARG A 131 -23.24 -9.91 -27.75
N SER A 132 -23.51 -10.85 -26.84
CA SER A 132 -23.58 -10.55 -25.41
C SER A 132 -22.21 -10.13 -24.86
N GLU A 133 -21.13 -10.82 -25.24
CA GLU A 133 -19.76 -10.50 -24.84
C GLU A 133 -19.35 -9.11 -25.32
N GLN A 134 -19.63 -8.77 -26.59
CA GLN A 134 -19.35 -7.43 -27.12
C GLN A 134 -20.10 -6.33 -26.36
N THR A 135 -21.37 -6.58 -26.03
CA THR A 135 -22.19 -5.64 -25.25
C THR A 135 -21.63 -5.46 -23.85
N ASN A 136 -21.26 -6.56 -23.18
CA ASN A 136 -20.67 -6.52 -21.84
C ASN A 136 -19.31 -5.81 -21.85
N ASN A 137 -18.44 -6.11 -22.81
CA ASN A 137 -17.14 -5.45 -22.96
C ASN A 137 -17.30 -3.94 -23.19
N PHE A 138 -18.29 -3.53 -24.00
CA PHE A 138 -18.56 -2.11 -24.19
C PHE A 138 -18.98 -1.43 -22.88
N ILE A 139 -19.87 -2.07 -22.11
CA ILE A 139 -20.33 -1.54 -20.82
C ILE A 139 -19.16 -1.42 -19.83
N VAL A 140 -18.36 -2.48 -19.70
CA VAL A 140 -17.20 -2.52 -18.79
C VAL A 140 -16.17 -1.46 -19.18
N ASN A 141 -15.74 -1.44 -20.43
CA ASN A 141 -14.74 -0.47 -20.89
C ASN A 141 -15.22 0.98 -20.75
N THR A 142 -16.51 1.25 -21.00
CA THR A 142 -17.08 2.60 -20.85
C THR A 142 -17.12 3.01 -19.38
N LYS A 143 -17.47 2.07 -18.49
CA LYS A 143 -17.48 2.30 -17.05
C LYS A 143 -16.06 2.57 -16.53
N GLU A 144 -15.11 1.69 -16.85
CA GLU A 144 -13.70 1.84 -16.43
C GLU A 144 -13.09 3.14 -16.96
N ALA A 145 -13.40 3.53 -18.20
CA ALA A 145 -12.94 4.80 -18.76
C ALA A 145 -13.55 6.03 -18.07
N LEU A 146 -14.78 5.93 -17.55
CA LEU A 146 -15.40 7.00 -16.76
C LEU A 146 -14.77 7.05 -15.36
N ASP A 147 -14.65 5.90 -14.70
CA ASP A 147 -14.07 5.78 -13.36
C ASP A 147 -12.63 6.32 -13.35
N ALA A 148 -11.79 5.94 -14.33
CA ALA A 148 -10.43 6.47 -14.46
C ALA A 148 -10.39 7.98 -14.72
N LYS A 149 -11.36 8.54 -15.46
CA LYS A 149 -11.45 10.01 -15.65
C LYS A 149 -11.82 10.73 -14.35
N MET A 150 -12.70 10.14 -13.54
CA MET A 150 -13.08 10.70 -12.25
C MET A 150 -11.91 10.64 -11.27
N GLU A 151 -11.24 9.50 -11.17
CA GLU A 151 -10.07 9.30 -10.32
C GLU A 151 -8.95 10.28 -10.68
N THR A 152 -8.58 10.39 -11.96
CA THR A 152 -7.56 11.37 -12.39
C THR A 152 -7.95 12.83 -12.15
N HIS A 153 -9.25 13.14 -12.15
CA HIS A 153 -9.72 14.49 -11.80
C HIS A 153 -9.64 14.74 -10.30
N GLU A 154 -10.01 13.76 -9.47
CA GLU A 154 -9.88 13.80 -8.01
C GLU A 154 -8.41 13.92 -7.59
N GLU A 155 -7.51 13.10 -8.14
CA GLU A 155 -6.07 13.16 -7.89
C GLU A 155 -5.48 14.54 -8.23
N LYS A 156 -5.84 15.13 -9.38
CA LYS A 156 -5.39 16.48 -9.76
C LYS A 156 -5.90 17.54 -8.80
N ARG A 157 -7.16 17.42 -8.37
CA ARG A 157 -7.77 18.35 -7.41
C ARG A 157 -7.09 18.24 -6.05
N GLU A 158 -6.82 17.02 -5.58
CA GLU A 158 -6.15 16.78 -4.31
C GLU A 158 -4.69 17.24 -4.36
N ALA A 159 -3.97 16.97 -5.44
CA ALA A 159 -2.61 17.46 -5.65
C ALA A 159 -2.55 18.99 -5.57
N TYR A 160 -3.46 19.70 -6.24
CA TYR A 160 -3.54 21.17 -6.17
C TYR A 160 -3.82 21.68 -4.76
N ILE A 161 -4.77 21.07 -4.05
CA ILE A 161 -5.10 21.44 -2.67
C ILE A 161 -3.91 21.18 -1.73
N ASN A 162 -3.23 20.04 -1.91
CA ASN A 162 -2.08 19.67 -1.09
C ASN A 162 -0.89 20.59 -1.35
N GLU A 163 -0.64 20.99 -2.60
CA GLU A 163 0.37 21.99 -2.94
C GLU A 163 0.06 23.35 -2.28
N LEU A 164 -1.20 23.79 -2.31
CA LEU A 164 -1.62 25.03 -1.65
C LEU A 164 -1.44 24.96 -0.13
N ARG A 165 -1.81 23.82 0.49
CA ARG A 165 -1.60 23.57 1.92
C ARG A 165 -0.11 23.58 2.29
N ALA A 166 0.74 22.96 1.47
CA ALA A 166 2.18 22.95 1.68
C ALA A 166 2.75 24.38 1.65
N ARG A 167 2.40 25.19 0.65
CA ARG A 167 2.83 26.59 0.57
C ARG A 167 2.39 27.43 1.76
N LEU A 168 1.16 27.21 2.25
CA LEU A 168 0.67 27.89 3.46
C LEU A 168 1.44 27.45 4.71
N LYS A 169 1.74 26.15 4.83
CA LYS A 169 2.53 25.60 5.93
C LYS A 169 3.95 26.20 5.94
N ASP A 170 4.63 26.22 4.80
CA ASP A 170 5.97 26.80 4.66
C ASP A 170 5.98 28.29 5.03
N HIS A 171 4.93 29.03 4.64
CA HIS A 171 4.79 30.43 5.00
C HIS A 171 4.65 30.62 6.52
N LEU A 172 3.80 29.81 7.18
CA LEU A 172 3.62 29.85 8.63
C LEU A 172 4.92 29.49 9.37
N GLU A 173 5.64 28.48 8.90
CA GLU A 173 6.96 28.13 9.45
C GLU A 173 7.97 29.28 9.29
N GLY A 174 7.96 29.97 8.15
CA GLY A 174 8.78 31.15 7.92
C GLY A 174 8.45 32.32 8.87
N VAL A 175 7.16 32.57 9.11
CA VAL A 175 6.70 33.57 10.08
C VAL A 175 7.16 33.21 11.50
N GLU A 176 6.97 31.94 11.91
CA GLU A 176 7.36 31.50 13.25
C GLU A 176 8.88 31.56 13.47
N LYS A 177 9.67 31.18 12.46
CA LYS A 177 11.13 31.34 12.50
C LYS A 177 11.54 32.80 12.68
N THR A 178 10.86 33.72 11.98
CA THR A 178 11.11 35.16 12.12
C THR A 178 10.75 35.64 13.52
N ARG A 179 9.60 35.21 14.07
CA ARG A 179 9.17 35.51 15.44
C ARG A 179 10.21 35.07 16.46
N LEU A 180 10.65 33.81 16.40
CA LEU A 180 11.66 33.26 17.31
C LEU A 180 13.00 33.99 17.20
N THR A 181 13.41 34.35 15.98
CA THR A 181 14.66 35.11 15.76
C THR A 181 14.59 36.48 16.42
N LEU A 182 13.47 37.20 16.29
CA LEU A 182 13.27 38.50 16.92
C LEU A 182 13.21 38.40 18.45
N GLU A 183 12.56 37.36 18.96
CA GLU A 183 12.51 37.07 20.41
C GLU A 183 13.91 36.81 20.96
N GLN A 184 14.71 35.99 20.28
CA GLN A 184 16.09 35.71 20.65
C GLN A 184 16.97 36.97 20.62
N GLN A 185 16.89 37.78 19.56
CA GLN A 185 17.62 39.06 19.47
C GLN A 185 17.24 40.00 20.63
N THR A 186 15.95 40.03 20.99
CA THR A 186 15.47 40.83 22.10
C THR A 186 16.06 40.35 23.44
N MET A 187 16.08 39.03 23.67
CA MET A 187 16.70 38.44 24.86
C MET A 187 18.20 38.72 24.94
N GLU A 188 18.91 38.62 23.81
CA GLU A 188 20.34 38.92 23.72
C GLU A 188 20.64 40.39 24.07
N VAL A 189 19.81 41.32 23.59
CA VAL A 189 19.90 42.74 23.96
C VAL A 189 19.66 42.96 25.45
N TYR A 190 18.63 42.35 26.03
CA TYR A 190 18.36 42.44 27.47
C TYR A 190 19.55 41.93 28.29
N LYS A 191 20.08 40.75 27.95
CA LYS A 191 21.23 40.16 28.62
C LYS A 191 22.47 41.05 28.52
N ALA A 192 22.74 41.61 27.33
CA ALA A 192 23.88 42.51 27.14
C ALA A 192 23.76 43.81 27.96
N ILE A 193 22.54 44.34 28.14
CA ILE A 193 22.29 45.48 29.02
C ILE A 193 22.54 45.10 30.48
N GLU A 194 22.03 43.96 30.93
CA GLU A 194 22.21 43.45 32.28
C GLU A 194 23.70 43.25 32.62
N GLU A 195 24.45 42.58 31.73
CA GLU A 195 25.89 42.36 31.89
C GLU A 195 26.66 43.68 31.99
N LYS A 196 26.30 44.70 31.19
CA LYS A 196 26.91 46.04 31.28
C LYS A 196 26.60 46.73 32.59
N MET A 197 25.36 46.64 33.07
CA MET A 197 24.94 47.22 34.35
C MET A 197 25.66 46.57 35.52
N ASN A 198 25.76 45.23 35.52
CA ASN A 198 26.50 44.48 36.54
C ASN A 198 27.99 44.81 36.51
N THR A 199 28.62 44.81 35.33
CA THR A 199 30.03 45.20 35.18
C THR A 199 30.28 46.64 35.68
N ALA A 200 29.36 47.57 35.42
CA ALA A 200 29.46 48.94 35.91
C ALA A 200 29.27 49.02 37.44
N ALA A 201 28.38 48.21 38.02
CA ALA A 201 28.22 48.08 39.46
C ALA A 201 29.50 47.53 40.11
N ASP A 202 30.02 46.40 39.62
CA ASP A 202 31.24 45.77 40.13
C ASP A 202 32.44 46.74 40.09
N LYS A 203 32.58 47.51 39.01
CA LYS A 203 33.63 48.54 38.90
C LYS A 203 33.47 49.66 39.93
N ARG A 204 32.24 50.09 40.23
CA ARG A 204 31.98 51.10 41.27
C ARG A 204 32.31 50.53 42.64
N ASP A 205 31.86 49.30 42.93
CA ASP A 205 32.08 48.65 44.22
C ASP A 205 33.56 48.39 44.46
N GLU A 206 34.30 47.93 43.47
CA GLU A 206 35.75 47.74 43.55
C GLU A 206 36.51 49.07 43.72
N ASN A 207 36.03 50.17 43.10
CA ASN A 207 36.62 51.48 43.33
C ASN A 207 36.40 51.97 44.77
N ILE A 208 35.17 51.86 45.28
CA ILE A 208 34.80 52.21 46.65
C ILE A 208 35.62 51.37 47.64
N LYS A 209 35.70 50.06 47.42
CA LYS A 209 36.47 49.13 48.24
C LYS A 209 37.94 49.53 48.32
N LYS A 210 38.58 49.87 47.19
CA LYS A 210 39.97 50.38 47.18
C LYS A 210 40.13 51.69 47.95
N MET A 211 39.16 52.60 47.87
CA MET A 211 39.17 53.84 48.65
C MET A 211 39.07 53.57 50.15
N LEU A 212 38.14 52.69 50.56
CA LEU A 212 37.97 52.29 51.95
C LEU A 212 39.19 51.55 52.50
N GLU A 213 39.86 50.74 51.69
CA GLU A 213 41.09 50.05 52.07
C GLU A 213 42.23 51.04 52.34
N ARG A 214 42.46 52.01 51.46
CA ARG A 214 43.45 53.09 51.69
C ARG A 214 43.17 53.89 52.96
N LEU A 215 41.90 54.18 53.24
CA LEU A 215 41.50 54.86 54.48
C LEU A 215 41.80 54.00 55.71
N ARG A 216 41.50 52.69 55.67
CA ARG A 216 41.84 51.75 56.74
C ARG A 216 43.34 51.64 56.97
N GLU A 217 44.14 51.55 55.91
CA GLU A 217 45.60 51.54 56.00
C GLU A 217 46.14 52.82 56.65
N HIS A 218 45.60 53.98 56.26
CA HIS A 218 45.98 55.26 56.86
C HIS A 218 45.61 55.33 58.35
N GLU A 219 44.40 54.90 58.73
CA GLU A 219 43.99 54.83 60.14
C GLU A 219 44.89 53.89 60.95
N GLU A 220 45.29 52.76 60.37
CA GLU A 220 46.22 51.82 61.01
C GLU A 220 47.61 52.44 61.17
N GLN A 221 48.12 53.16 60.17
CA GLN A 221 49.39 53.86 60.26
C GLN A 221 49.35 54.96 61.33
N VAL A 222 48.26 55.75 61.40
CA VAL A 222 48.05 56.74 62.46
C VAL A 222 48.03 56.07 63.84
N ARG A 223 47.36 54.92 63.98
CA ARG A 223 47.34 54.15 65.22
C ARG A 223 48.74 53.68 65.61
N LYS A 224 49.52 53.15 64.67
CA LYS A 224 50.92 52.72 64.89
C LYS A 224 51.80 53.87 65.34
N VAL A 225 51.72 55.04 64.69
CA VAL A 225 52.48 56.23 65.08
C VAL A 225 52.09 56.73 66.47
N ARG A 226 50.79 56.77 66.79
CA ARG A 226 50.30 57.16 68.12
C ARG A 226 50.80 56.21 69.21
N ALA A 227 50.70 54.90 68.98
CA ALA A 227 51.20 53.88 69.92
C ALA A 227 52.71 53.99 70.12
N GLY A 228 53.50 54.10 69.04
CA GLY A 228 54.95 54.25 69.13
C GLY A 228 55.38 55.55 69.82
N ASN A 229 54.67 56.66 69.60
CA ASN A 229 54.92 57.90 70.34
C ASN A 229 54.56 57.76 71.83
N HIS A 230 53.44 57.10 72.14
CA HIS A 230 53.03 56.85 73.52
C HIS A 230 54.06 56.02 74.29
N GLU A 231 54.58 54.95 73.69
CA GLU A 231 55.65 54.13 74.26
C GLU A 231 56.93 54.95 74.51
N ARG A 232 57.34 55.79 73.54
CA ARG A 232 58.50 56.69 73.73
C ARG A 232 58.29 57.67 74.87
N PHE A 233 57.10 58.24 75.01
CA PHE A 233 56.79 59.13 76.13
C PHE A 233 56.83 58.40 77.47
N GLN A 234 56.28 57.18 77.56
CA GLN A 234 56.38 56.35 78.78
C GLN A 234 57.83 55.98 79.12
N GLN A 235 58.67 55.66 78.12
CA GLN A 235 60.09 55.41 78.33
C GLN A 235 60.83 56.65 78.85
N LEU A 236 60.53 57.83 78.30
CA LEU A 236 61.10 59.09 78.79
C LEU A 236 60.63 59.41 80.21
N GLU A 237 59.34 59.20 80.51
CA GLU A 237 58.76 59.43 81.83
C GLU A 237 59.39 58.52 82.89
N SER A 238 59.48 57.22 82.61
CA SER A 238 60.15 56.25 83.49
C SER A 238 61.63 56.57 83.68
N ALA A 239 62.36 56.95 82.62
CA ALA A 239 63.76 57.37 82.73
C ALA A 239 63.94 58.65 83.58
N ILE A 240 63.01 59.60 83.48
CA ILE A 240 63.01 60.81 84.34
C ILE A 240 62.73 60.42 85.80
N GLN A 241 61.72 59.58 86.05
CA GLN A 241 61.38 59.10 87.39
C GLN A 241 62.54 58.33 88.03
N GLU A 242 63.21 57.45 87.26
CA GLU A 242 64.38 56.71 87.73
C GLU A 242 65.52 57.66 88.09
N LYS A 243 65.83 58.66 87.26
CA LYS A 243 66.86 59.66 87.57
C LYS A 243 66.53 60.46 88.83
N LEU A 244 65.26 60.82 89.04
CA LEU A 244 64.79 61.50 90.25
C LEU A 244 64.94 60.60 91.48
N GLN A 245 64.57 59.32 91.38
CA GLN A 245 64.71 58.34 92.46
C GLN A 245 66.18 58.13 92.82
N GLN A 246 67.05 57.88 91.83
CA GLN A 246 68.48 57.76 92.06
C GLN A 246 69.08 59.02 92.70
N ALA A 247 68.60 60.22 92.33
CA ALA A 247 69.02 61.46 92.97
C ALA A 247 68.53 61.56 94.42
N ALA A 248 67.32 61.09 94.73
CA ALA A 248 66.79 61.01 96.09
C ALA A 248 67.56 59.99 96.95
N ASP A 249 67.82 58.80 96.43
CA ASP A 249 68.58 57.76 97.11
C ASP A 249 70.02 58.22 97.39
N ARG A 250 70.67 58.90 96.44
CA ARG A 250 71.99 59.53 96.67
C ARG A 250 71.94 60.55 97.81
N ARG A 251 70.90 61.37 97.90
CA ARG A 251 70.74 62.31 99.04
C ARG A 251 70.58 61.56 100.36
N LEU A 252 69.74 60.53 100.41
CA LEU A 252 69.55 59.70 101.60
C LEU A 252 70.83 58.97 102.03
N MET A 253 71.60 58.44 101.08
CA MET A 253 72.89 57.81 101.34
C MET A 253 73.90 58.79 101.93
N LEU A 254 74.00 59.99 101.36
CA LEU A 254 74.87 61.05 101.90
C LEU A 254 74.43 61.47 103.30
N GLU A 255 73.13 61.62 103.56
CA GLU A 255 72.59 61.90 104.89
C GLU A 255 72.87 60.77 105.89
N ALA A 256 72.72 59.51 105.47
CA ALA A 256 72.99 58.34 106.30
C ALA A 256 74.47 58.23 106.65
N GLU A 257 75.36 58.45 105.67
CA GLU A 257 76.80 58.49 105.87
C GLU A 257 77.19 59.61 106.84
N GLN A 258 76.59 60.81 106.71
CA GLN A 258 76.78 61.91 107.66
C GLN A 258 76.29 61.53 109.07
N LYS A 259 75.11 60.93 109.21
CA LYS A 259 74.57 60.46 110.50
C LYS A 259 75.43 59.36 111.12
N GLU A 260 76.01 58.46 110.33
CA GLU A 260 76.92 57.42 110.81
C GLU A 260 78.26 58.00 111.27
N LYS A 261 78.83 58.96 110.53
CA LYS A 261 80.01 59.72 110.97
C LYS A 261 79.76 60.40 112.33
N LEU A 262 78.58 61.00 112.52
CA LEU A 262 78.17 61.57 113.81
C LEU A 262 78.07 60.50 114.91
N ARG A 263 77.41 59.36 114.65
CA ARG A 263 77.30 58.23 115.61
C ARG A 263 78.65 57.63 115.98
N ASN A 264 79.58 57.49 115.03
CA ASN A 264 80.93 57.00 115.31
C ASN A 264 81.73 58.00 116.15
N HIS A 265 81.55 59.31 115.91
CA HIS A 265 82.12 60.34 116.75
C HIS A 265 81.56 60.25 118.19
N GLU A 266 80.25 60.05 118.35
CA GLU A 266 79.62 59.83 119.67
C GLU A 266 80.13 58.56 120.37
N ARG A 267 80.19 57.41 119.68
CA ARG A 267 80.74 56.16 120.25
C ARG A 267 82.19 56.34 120.69
N ARG A 268 83.00 57.06 119.89
CA ARG A 268 84.39 57.35 120.26
C ARG A 268 84.45 58.23 121.50
N ALA A 269 83.60 59.25 121.60
CA ALA A 269 83.48 60.07 122.80
C ALA A 269 83.04 59.23 124.01
N GLU A 270 82.14 58.28 123.83
CA GLU A 270 81.66 57.36 124.87
C GLU A 270 82.74 56.38 125.35
N LEU A 271 83.51 55.78 124.42
CA LEU A 271 84.67 54.97 124.76
C LEU A 271 85.73 55.77 125.52
N VAL A 272 85.94 57.05 125.17
CA VAL A 272 86.81 57.94 125.94
C VAL A 272 86.26 58.17 127.35
N ARG A 273 84.94 58.32 127.52
CA ARG A 273 84.28 58.42 128.83
C ARG A 273 84.41 57.12 129.64
N GLN A 274 84.22 55.96 129.02
CA GLN A 274 84.38 54.65 129.67
C GLN A 274 85.84 54.37 130.04
N ASN A 275 86.80 54.72 129.19
CA ASN A 275 88.22 54.62 129.53
C ASN A 275 88.59 55.57 130.68
N LYS A 276 87.97 56.75 130.75
CA LYS A 276 88.11 57.67 131.89
C LYS A 276 87.54 57.04 133.16
N SER A 277 86.33 56.45 133.13
CA SER A 277 85.73 55.79 134.30
C SER A 277 86.49 54.54 134.72
N ALA A 278 86.92 53.67 133.80
CA ALA A 278 87.74 52.49 134.10
C ALA A 278 89.12 52.86 134.66
N ARG A 279 89.73 53.98 134.23
CA ARG A 279 90.93 54.53 134.87
C ARG A 279 90.65 55.05 136.28
N VAL A 280 89.46 55.57 136.55
CA VAL A 280 89.04 56.00 137.90
C VAL A 280 88.74 54.79 138.79
N GLU A 281 88.11 53.73 138.28
CA GLU A 281 87.86 52.48 139.02
C GLU A 281 89.14 51.68 139.30
N SER A 282 90.08 51.60 138.33
CA SER A 282 91.40 51.00 138.56
C SER A 282 92.31 51.84 139.44
N ALA A 283 92.17 53.17 139.45
CA ALA A 283 92.83 54.04 140.43
C ALA A 283 92.18 53.94 141.83
N GLY A 284 90.89 53.61 141.91
CA GLY A 284 90.18 53.38 143.18
C GLY A 284 90.57 52.07 143.88
N ALA A 285 91.15 51.09 143.16
CA ALA A 285 91.60 49.81 143.71
C ALA A 285 93.09 49.77 144.11
N ALA A 286 93.87 50.83 143.85
CA ALA A 286 95.32 50.86 144.07
C ALA A 286 95.78 51.76 145.24
N THR A 287 94.87 52.24 146.09
CA THR A 287 95.20 53.01 147.31
C THR A 287 94.43 52.54 148.56
N SER A 288 94.27 51.22 148.70
CA SER A 288 94.04 50.57 149.99
C SER A 288 95.16 49.55 150.23
N GLY A 289 96.24 50.04 150.84
CA GLY A 289 97.45 49.29 151.19
C GLY A 289 98.47 50.23 151.83
#